data_AF-A0A9E0FGX4-F1
#
_entry.id   AF-A0A9E0FGX4-F1
#
_cell.length_a   1.000
_cell.length_b   1.000
_cell.length_c   1.000
_cell.angle_alpha   90.00
_cell.angle_beta   90.00
_cell.angle_gamma   90.00
#
_symmetry.space_group_name_H-M   'P 1'
#
loop_
_entity.id
_entity.type
_entity.pdbx_description
1 polymer ?
#
loop_
_entity_poly.entity_id
_entity_poly.type
_entity_poly.pdbx_seq_one_letter_code
_entity_poly.pdbx_strand_id
1 'polypeptide(L)'
;YWMNDSYWLLMPFKLFEDGVLISYVERGETADGRKAEILELSYDNVGATPENKYLIYIDFETRLISQWDYFANADDNKPAITNPWTDYNWYGKILLASGRGKVGSITNIHVWESVPKKIFEQVEMLDFDSIK
;
A
#
# COMPACT_ATOMS: atom_id res chain seq x y z
N TYR A 1 10.04 4.48 -10.47
CA TYR A 1 9.53 3.10 -10.31
C TYR A 1 9.67 2.63 -8.87
N TRP A 2 10.87 2.36 -8.34
CA TRP A 2 11.07 1.86 -6.97
C TRP A 2 10.32 2.59 -5.84
N MET A 3 10.40 3.93 -5.78
CA MET A 3 9.75 4.71 -4.71
C MET A 3 8.23 4.49 -4.67
N ASN A 4 7.58 4.47 -5.83
CA ASN A 4 6.13 4.26 -5.92
C ASN A 4 5.77 2.82 -5.58
N ASP A 5 6.49 1.85 -6.14
CA ASP A 5 6.16 0.43 -5.96
C ASP A 5 6.39 -0.02 -4.51
N SER A 6 7.47 0.44 -3.88
CA SER A 6 7.74 0.17 -2.47
C SER A 6 6.75 0.85 -1.53
N TYR A 7 6.34 2.09 -1.84
CA TYR A 7 5.26 2.77 -1.12
C TYR A 7 3.99 1.94 -1.17
N TRP A 8 3.54 1.55 -2.36
CA TRP A 8 2.32 0.78 -2.51
C TRP A 8 2.44 -0.66 -2.01
N LEU A 9 3.61 -1.27 -1.95
CA LEU A 9 3.76 -2.58 -1.33
C LEU A 9 3.57 -2.51 0.20
N LEU A 10 4.10 -1.46 0.83
CA LEU A 10 4.21 -1.34 2.28
C LEU A 10 3.27 -0.31 2.91
N MET A 11 2.38 0.31 2.13
CA MET A 11 1.51 1.41 2.56
C MET A 11 0.82 1.18 3.92
N PRO A 12 0.25 -0.01 4.23
CA PRO A 12 -0.35 -0.24 5.55
C PRO A 12 0.60 -0.01 6.74
N PHE A 13 1.91 -0.25 6.57
CA PHE A 13 2.93 -0.02 7.59
C PHE A 13 3.42 1.44 7.60
N LYS A 14 3.29 2.14 6.48
CA LYS A 14 3.66 3.56 6.35
C LYS A 14 2.71 4.51 7.06
N LEU A 15 1.52 4.03 7.44
CA LEU A 15 0.53 4.79 8.20
C LEU A 15 1.08 5.41 9.50
N PHE A 16 2.14 4.85 10.06
CA PHE A 16 2.75 5.32 11.31
C PHE A 16 4.10 6.02 11.10
N GLU A 17 4.46 6.35 9.86
CA GLU A 17 5.66 7.14 9.56
C GLU A 17 5.48 8.60 9.98
N ASP A 18 6.55 9.22 10.47
CA ASP A 18 6.56 10.64 10.84
C ASP A 18 6.13 11.51 9.63
N GLY A 19 5.26 12.47 9.88
CA GLY A 19 4.70 13.37 8.87
C GLY A 19 3.49 12.81 8.11
N VAL A 20 3.11 11.54 8.31
CA VAL A 20 1.82 11.03 7.85
C VAL A 20 0.74 11.41 8.85
N LEU A 21 -0.27 12.14 8.38
CA LEU A 21 -1.41 12.55 9.17
C LEU A 21 -2.59 11.63 8.85
N ILE A 22 -3.18 11.03 9.88
CA ILE A 22 -4.34 10.14 9.75
C ILE A 22 -5.51 10.72 10.52
N SER A 23 -6.65 10.83 9.86
CA SER A 23 -7.92 11.21 10.50
C SER A 23 -9.02 10.20 10.21
N TYR A 24 -9.94 10.04 11.16
CA TYR A 24 -11.15 9.25 10.95
C TYR A 24 -12.16 10.07 10.17
N VAL A 25 -12.72 9.50 9.11
CA VAL A 25 -13.75 10.16 8.29
C VAL A 25 -15.12 9.69 8.73
N GLU A 26 -15.47 8.45 8.40
CA GLU A 26 -16.78 7.89 8.68
C GLU A 26 -16.82 6.35 8.53
N ARG A 27 -17.99 5.77 8.79
CA ARG A 27 -18.35 4.43 8.33
C ARG A 27 -18.99 4.54 6.96
N GLY A 28 -18.54 3.71 6.03
CA GLY A 28 -19.11 3.65 4.70
C GLY A 28 -18.99 2.27 4.09
N GLU A 29 -18.97 2.26 2.76
CA GLU A 29 -18.84 1.05 1.97
C GLU A 29 -17.73 1.23 0.94
N THR A 30 -16.99 0.16 0.66
CA THR A 30 -16.12 0.06 -0.51
C THR A 30 -16.95 0.06 -1.80
N ALA A 31 -16.29 0.25 -2.94
CA ALA A 31 -16.93 0.24 -4.25
C ALA A 31 -17.61 -1.11 -4.60
N ASP A 32 -17.24 -2.20 -3.94
CA ASP A 32 -17.86 -3.52 -4.05
C ASP A 32 -18.94 -3.79 -2.99
N GLY A 33 -19.29 -2.78 -2.16
CA GLY A 33 -20.40 -2.84 -1.19
C GLY A 33 -20.05 -3.45 0.16
N ARG A 34 -18.77 -3.67 0.48
CA ARG A 34 -18.35 -4.15 1.81
C ARG A 34 -18.27 -3.00 2.79
N LYS A 35 -18.72 -3.23 4.03
CA LYS A 35 -18.66 -2.23 5.10
C LYS A 35 -17.22 -1.95 5.51
N ALA A 36 -16.89 -0.68 5.64
CA ALA A 36 -15.55 -0.24 5.98
C ALA A 36 -15.54 0.97 6.93
N GLU A 37 -14.49 1.05 7.77
CA GLU A 37 -14.12 2.30 8.44
C GLU A 37 -13.21 3.06 7.46
N ILE A 38 -13.50 4.33 7.22
CA ILE A 38 -12.78 5.15 6.24
C ILE A 38 -11.85 6.10 6.99
N LEU A 39 -10.57 6.04 6.67
CA LEU A 39 -9.55 6.96 7.17
C LEU A 39 -9.03 7.83 6.04
N GLU A 40 -8.76 9.09 6.34
CA GLU A 40 -8.05 9.99 5.44
C GLU A 40 -6.57 10.02 5.81
N LEU A 41 -5.73 10.00 4.77
CA LEU A 41 -4.29 10.22 4.87
C LEU A 41 -3.95 11.52 4.15
N SER A 42 -3.22 12.38 4.84
CA SER A 42 -2.55 13.55 4.29
C SER A 42 -1.11 13.60 4.81
N TYR A 43 -0.30 14.54 4.29
CA TYR A 43 1.13 14.59 4.58
C TYR A 43 1.55 15.99 5.00
N ASP A 44 2.33 16.07 6.08
CA ASP A 44 2.97 17.30 6.53
C ASP A 44 4.42 17.35 6.02
N ASN A 45 4.62 18.00 4.87
CA ASN A 45 5.94 18.25 4.26
C ASN A 45 6.81 16.99 4.04
N VAL A 46 6.19 15.81 3.92
CA VAL A 46 6.85 14.53 3.61
C VAL A 46 6.32 13.93 2.31
N GLY A 47 7.12 13.04 1.71
CA GLY A 47 6.81 12.43 0.42
C GLY A 47 7.17 13.31 -0.78
N ALA A 48 7.01 12.76 -1.98
CA ALA A 48 7.31 13.47 -3.23
C ALA A 48 6.19 14.42 -3.65
N THR A 49 4.98 14.21 -3.13
CA THR A 49 3.73 14.90 -3.49
C THR A 49 2.89 15.11 -2.21
N PRO A 50 3.32 16.00 -1.31
CA PRO A 50 2.66 16.23 -0.02
C PRO A 50 1.23 16.79 -0.15
N GLU A 51 0.89 17.38 -1.30
CA GLU A 51 -0.44 17.92 -1.63
C GLU A 51 -1.52 16.85 -1.86
N ASN A 52 -1.11 15.59 -2.03
CA ASN A 52 -2.01 14.48 -2.26
C ASN A 52 -2.79 14.12 -1.00
N LYS A 53 -4.04 13.69 -1.21
CA LYS A 53 -4.87 13.07 -0.18
C LYS A 53 -5.25 11.66 -0.61
N TYR A 54 -5.37 10.76 0.36
CA TYR A 54 -5.91 9.43 0.15
C TYR A 54 -7.03 9.15 1.14
N LEU A 55 -8.02 8.38 0.71
CA LEU A 55 -8.88 7.65 1.64
C LEU A 55 -8.48 6.18 1.62
N ILE A 56 -8.37 5.57 2.79
CA ILE A 56 -8.18 4.12 2.94
C ILE A 56 -9.41 3.52 3.61
N TYR A 57 -9.81 2.36 3.13
CA TYR A 57 -11.01 1.66 3.58
C TYR A 57 -10.56 0.42 4.34
N ILE A 58 -10.87 0.37 5.64
CA ILE A 58 -10.58 -0.77 6.50
C ILE A 58 -11.83 -1.62 6.62
N ASP A 59 -11.78 -2.81 6.03
CA ASP A 59 -12.87 -3.77 6.01
C ASP A 59 -13.25 -4.21 7.44
N PHE A 60 -14.55 -4.24 7.73
CA PHE A 60 -15.06 -4.54 9.07
C PHE A 60 -14.78 -5.96 9.54
N GLU A 61 -14.76 -6.92 8.63
CA GLU A 61 -14.63 -8.34 8.95
C GLU A 61 -13.17 -8.71 9.12
N THR A 62 -12.35 -8.34 8.14
CA THR A 62 -10.94 -8.72 8.07
C THR A 62 -10.03 -7.77 8.85
N ARG A 63 -10.46 -6.54 9.09
CA ARG A 63 -9.64 -5.44 9.66
C ARG A 63 -8.42 -5.09 8.80
N LEU A 64 -8.45 -5.46 7.53
CA LEU A 64 -7.41 -5.14 6.55
C LEU A 64 -7.87 -4.01 5.63
N ILE A 65 -6.91 -3.29 5.05
CA ILE A 65 -7.20 -2.31 4.01
C ILE A 65 -7.74 -3.06 2.80
N SER A 66 -8.91 -2.67 2.28
CA SER A 66 -9.59 -3.36 1.19
C SER A 66 -9.77 -2.48 -0.06
N GLN A 67 -9.60 -1.16 0.08
CA GLN A 67 -9.65 -0.19 -1.00
C GLN A 67 -8.85 1.06 -0.59
N TRP A 68 -8.38 1.77 -1.61
CA TRP A 68 -7.90 3.13 -1.49
C TRP A 68 -8.48 4.01 -2.58
N ASP A 69 -8.65 5.27 -2.22
CA ASP A 69 -9.00 6.34 -3.13
C ASP A 69 -7.88 7.39 -3.14
N TYR A 70 -7.60 7.97 -4.29
CA TYR A 70 -6.59 9.01 -4.47
C TYR A 70 -7.21 10.29 -5.00
N PHE A 71 -6.81 11.39 -4.39
CA PHE A 71 -7.20 12.74 -4.72
C PHE A 71 -5.94 13.51 -5.10
N ALA A 72 -5.96 14.15 -6.26
CA ALA A 72 -4.82 14.90 -6.77
C ALA A 72 -4.55 16.16 -5.92
N ASN A 73 -5.60 16.73 -5.33
CA ASN A 73 -5.50 17.81 -4.36
C ASN A 73 -6.31 17.46 -3.11
N ALA A 74 -5.84 17.90 -1.94
CA ALA A 74 -6.53 17.68 -0.67
C ALA A 74 -7.97 18.23 -0.66
N ASP A 75 -8.24 19.34 -1.35
CA ASP A 75 -9.56 19.98 -1.42
C ASP A 75 -10.51 19.33 -2.45
N ASP A 76 -10.06 18.30 -3.19
CA ASP A 76 -10.90 17.64 -4.18
C ASP A 76 -12.04 16.87 -3.49
N ASN A 77 -13.26 17.07 -4.01
CA ASN A 77 -14.49 16.43 -3.51
C ASN A 77 -14.72 15.02 -4.08
N LYS A 78 -13.94 14.59 -5.07
CA LYS A 78 -14.05 13.27 -5.71
C LYS A 78 -12.67 12.70 -5.98
N PRO A 79 -12.48 11.39 -5.82
CA PRO A 79 -11.20 10.77 -6.11
C PRO A 79 -10.95 10.72 -7.62
N ALA A 80 -9.70 10.92 -8.00
CA ALA A 80 -9.20 10.67 -9.35
C ALA A 80 -9.07 9.17 -9.63
N ILE A 81 -8.78 8.38 -8.59
CA ILE A 81 -8.67 6.93 -8.67
C ILE A 81 -9.38 6.32 -7.47
N THR A 82 -10.19 5.30 -7.73
CA THR A 82 -10.75 4.39 -6.71
C THR A 82 -10.36 2.98 -7.10
N ASN A 83 -9.74 2.25 -6.17
CA ASN A 83 -9.12 0.98 -6.53
C ASN A 83 -9.05 0.00 -5.35
N PRO A 84 -9.40 -1.28 -5.55
CA PRO A 84 -9.36 -2.25 -4.47
C PRO A 84 -7.91 -2.61 -4.09
N TRP A 85 -7.77 -3.09 -2.87
CA TRP A 85 -6.54 -3.60 -2.28
C TRP A 85 -6.72 -5.08 -1.94
N THR A 86 -6.12 -5.95 -2.76
CA THR A 86 -6.48 -7.37 -2.80
C THR A 86 -5.27 -8.29 -2.73
N ASP A 87 -5.53 -9.60 -2.69
CA ASP A 87 -4.51 -10.65 -2.79
C ASP A 87 -3.51 -10.63 -1.63
N TYR A 88 -4.04 -10.50 -0.41
CA TYR A 88 -3.26 -10.65 0.81
C TYR A 88 -2.70 -12.06 0.95
N ASN A 89 -1.38 -12.14 1.13
CA ASN A 89 -0.65 -13.37 1.39
C ASN A 89 0.41 -13.15 2.46
N TRP A 90 0.71 -14.19 3.22
CA TRP A 90 1.82 -14.18 4.16
C TRP A 90 3.14 -14.38 3.41
N TYR A 91 4.06 -13.44 3.59
CA TYR A 91 5.44 -13.52 3.12
C TYR A 91 6.35 -13.60 4.34
N GLY A 92 6.75 -14.82 4.72
CA GLY A 92 7.40 -15.05 6.00
C GLY A 92 6.50 -14.63 7.16
N LYS A 93 6.88 -13.57 7.88
CA LYS A 93 6.16 -13.06 9.07
C LYS A 93 5.37 -11.78 8.82
N ILE A 94 5.27 -11.33 7.56
CA ILE A 94 4.55 -10.10 7.19
C ILE A 94 3.39 -10.44 6.24
N LEU A 95 2.22 -9.86 6.50
CA LEU A 95 1.05 -9.97 5.64
C LEU A 95 1.07 -8.81 4.63
N LEU A 96 1.14 -9.13 3.34
CA LEU A 96 1.21 -8.13 2.26
C LEU A 96 0.17 -8.43 1.19
N ALA A 97 -0.36 -7.39 0.57
CA ALA A 97 -1.28 -7.47 -0.55
C ALA A 97 -0.53 -7.18 -1.85
N SER A 98 -0.68 -8.02 -2.87
CA SER A 98 -0.10 -7.79 -4.19
C SER A 98 -1.07 -7.11 -5.17
N GLY A 99 -2.37 -7.31 -5.00
CA GLY A 99 -3.39 -6.89 -5.95
C GLY A 99 -3.78 -5.41 -5.84
N ARG A 100 -3.84 -4.73 -6.99
CA ARG A 100 -4.21 -3.32 -7.12
C ARG A 100 -5.28 -3.15 -8.20
N GLY A 101 -6.26 -4.06 -8.27
CA GLY A 101 -7.38 -3.94 -9.20
C GLY A 101 -6.96 -3.64 -10.64
N LYS A 102 -7.49 -2.54 -11.19
CA LYS A 102 -7.25 -2.17 -12.61
C LYS A 102 -5.86 -1.62 -12.86
N VAL A 103 -5.13 -1.19 -11.83
CA VAL A 103 -3.75 -0.68 -12.00
C VAL A 103 -2.69 -1.78 -11.95
N GLY A 104 -3.11 -3.04 -11.76
CA GLY A 104 -2.27 -4.22 -11.90
C GLY A 104 -2.00 -4.94 -10.58
N SER A 105 -0.83 -5.54 -10.48
CA SER A 105 -0.37 -6.26 -9.27
C SER A 105 1.15 -6.13 -9.11
N ILE A 106 1.60 -6.20 -7.86
CA ILE A 106 3.02 -6.30 -7.51
C ILE A 106 3.40 -7.78 -7.50
N THR A 107 4.37 -8.18 -8.31
CA THR A 107 4.81 -9.58 -8.45
C THR A 107 6.22 -9.76 -7.90
N ASN A 108 6.69 -11.01 -7.80
CA ASN A 108 8.03 -11.35 -7.31
C ASN A 108 8.34 -10.80 -5.90
N ILE A 109 7.35 -10.88 -5.00
CA ILE A 109 7.50 -10.46 -3.61
C ILE A 109 8.16 -11.60 -2.83
N HIS A 110 9.36 -11.35 -2.29
CA HIS A 110 10.09 -12.26 -1.43
C HIS A 110 10.47 -11.57 -0.12
N VAL A 111 10.32 -12.27 1.00
CA VAL A 111 10.76 -11.83 2.33
C VAL A 111 11.70 -12.89 2.88
N TRP A 112 12.98 -12.54 2.99
CA TRP A 112 14.02 -13.43 3.51
C TRP A 112 14.38 -13.05 4.95
N GLU A 113 14.68 -14.04 5.79
CA GLU A 113 15.23 -13.78 7.14
C GLU A 113 16.67 -13.26 7.09
N SER A 114 17.42 -13.64 6.04
CA SER A 114 18.75 -13.12 5.75
C SER A 114 18.95 -13.00 4.24
N VAL A 115 19.57 -11.90 3.81
CA VAL A 115 19.89 -11.65 2.40
C VAL A 115 21.39 -11.88 2.20
N PRO A 116 21.82 -12.86 1.39
CA PRO A 116 23.24 -13.09 1.14
C PRO A 116 23.94 -11.83 0.62
N LYS A 117 25.09 -11.48 1.20
CA LYS A 117 25.86 -10.27 0.83
C LYS A 117 26.11 -10.15 -0.67
N LYS A 118 26.33 -11.29 -1.34
CA LYS A 118 26.60 -11.40 -2.79
C LYS A 118 25.53 -10.72 -3.66
N ILE A 119 24.28 -10.64 -3.18
CA ILE A 119 23.16 -9.96 -3.85
C ILE A 119 23.43 -8.48 -4.06
N PHE A 120 24.17 -7.84 -3.17
CA PHE A 120 24.52 -6.42 -3.25
C PHE A 120 25.86 -6.18 -3.98
N GLU A 121 26.56 -7.24 -4.37
CA GLU A 121 27.91 -7.17 -4.94
C GLU A 121 27.95 -7.56 -6.43
N GLN A 122 26.82 -8.01 -7.01
CA GLN A 122 26.72 -8.47 -8.39
C GLN A 122 25.59 -7.76 -9.14
N VAL A 123 25.83 -7.46 -10.42
CA VAL A 123 24.87 -6.76 -11.31
C VAL A 123 24.03 -7.75 -12.13
N GLU A 124 24.36 -9.05 -12.09
CA GLU A 124 23.62 -10.09 -12.81
C GLU A 124 22.25 -10.35 -12.18
N MET A 125 21.28 -10.74 -13.02
CA MET A 125 19.96 -11.17 -12.54
C MET A 125 20.13 -12.35 -11.58
N LEU A 126 19.65 -12.16 -10.36
CA LEU A 126 19.68 -13.19 -9.33
C LEU A 126 18.59 -14.21 -9.61
N ASP A 127 18.96 -15.48 -9.56
CA ASP A 127 18.00 -16.57 -9.41
C ASP A 127 17.52 -16.59 -7.95
N PHE A 128 16.36 -15.98 -7.71
CA PHE A 128 15.78 -15.89 -6.37
C PHE A 128 15.37 -17.26 -5.79
N ASP A 129 15.16 -18.28 -6.62
CA ASP A 129 14.88 -19.65 -6.15
C ASP A 129 16.14 -20.34 -5.60
N SER A 130 17.32 -19.87 -6.01
CA SER A 130 18.62 -20.35 -5.51
C SER A 130 19.02 -19.75 -4.15
N ILE A 131 18.31 -18.72 -3.70
CA ILE A 131 18.55 -18.00 -2.44
C ILE A 131 17.55 -18.51 -1.40
N LYS A 132 17.88 -19.65 -0.78
CA LYS A 132 17.15 -20.21 0.36
C LYS A 132 17.94 -20.06 1.65
#